data_AF-A0A968MWI0-F1
#
_entry.id   AF-A0A968MWI0-F1
#
_cell.length_a   1.000
_cell.length_b   1.000
_cell.length_c   1.000
_cell.angle_alpha   90.00
_cell.angle_beta   90.00
_cell.angle_gamma   90.00
#
_symmetry.space_group_name_H-M   'P 1'
#
loop_
_entity.id
_entity.type
_entity.pdbx_description
1 polymer ?
#
loop_
_entity_poly.entity_id
_entity_poly.type
_entity_poly.pdbx_seq_one_letter_code
_entity_poly.pdbx_strand_id
1 'polypeptide(L)' 'MMLNYDEMLKSIVFDHLAPSESRYTGQYEFYGPDFSFDGLIFKENQWVLVEDVKPNRPARSGKKDRRPSSNKL' A
#
# COMPACT_ATOMS: atom_id res chain seq x y z
N MET A 1 -10.37 0.29 2.07
CA MET A 1 -10.05 1.55 1.39
C MET A 1 -9.10 2.32 2.25
N MET A 2 -7.90 2.52 1.74
CA MET A 2 -6.83 3.31 2.32
C MET A 2 -6.35 4.31 1.26
N LEU A 3 -5.98 5.51 1.71
CA LEU A 3 -5.36 6.55 0.91
C LEU A 3 -4.30 7.24 1.77
N ASN A 4 -3.05 7.19 1.34
CA ASN A 4 -1.91 7.76 2.05
C ASN A 4 -1.03 8.56 1.09
N TYR A 5 -0.45 9.66 1.58
CA TYR A 5 0.58 10.39 0.85
C TYR A 5 1.98 9.94 1.33
N ASP A 6 2.83 9.53 0.40
CA ASP A 6 4.25 9.24 0.64
C ASP A 6 5.08 10.49 0.34
N GLU A 7 5.65 11.09 1.39
CA GLU A 7 6.44 12.31 1.28
C GLU A 7 7.76 12.10 0.53
N MET A 8 8.37 10.91 0.62
CA MET A 8 9.65 10.63 -0.05
C MET A 8 9.46 10.50 -1.56
N LEU A 9 8.39 9.81 -1.96
CA LEU A 9 8.06 9.54 -3.36
C LEU A 9 7.20 10.66 -3.98
N LYS A 10 6.73 11.61 -3.17
CA LYS A 10 5.78 12.67 -3.57
C LYS A 10 4.58 12.07 -4.32
N SER A 11 4.03 10.99 -3.77
CA SER A 11 2.98 10.20 -4.42
C SER A 11 1.83 9.91 -3.48
N ILE A 12 0.61 9.87 -4.00
CA ILE A 12 -0.56 9.36 -3.29
C ILE A 12 -0.67 7.87 -3.60
N VAL A 13 -0.67 7.01 -2.58
CA VAL A 13 -0.84 5.56 -2.71
C VAL A 13 -2.20 5.18 -2.12
N PHE A 14 -2.96 4.37 -2.84
CA PHE A 14 -4.32 3.98 -2.45
C PHE A 14 -4.64 2.54 -2.88
N ASP A 15 -5.66 1.94 -2.24
CA ASP A 15 -6.12 0.59 -2.58
C ASP A 15 -6.65 0.55 -4.02
N HIS A 16 -6.24 -0.47 -4.80
CA HIS A 16 -6.92 -0.78 -6.05
C HIS A 16 -8.26 -1.44 -5.76
N LEU A 17 -9.29 -1.04 -6.50
CA LEU A 17 -10.66 -1.51 -6.32
C LEU A 17 -11.06 -2.44 -7.44
N ALA A 18 -11.34 -3.68 -7.08
CA ALA A 18 -11.83 -4.68 -8.01
C ALA A 18 -13.17 -5.27 -7.50
N PRO A 19 -14.02 -5.77 -8.41
CA PRO A 19 -15.20 -6.50 -7.99
C PRO A 19 -14.79 -7.80 -7.28
N SER A 20 -15.57 -8.21 -6.28
CA SER A 20 -15.34 -9.50 -5.58
C SER A 20 -15.37 -10.72 -6.52
N GLU A 21 -16.12 -10.63 -7.61
CA GLU A 21 -16.22 -11.64 -8.66
C GLU A 21 -16.44 -10.98 -10.02
N SER A 22 -15.94 -11.59 -11.11
CA SER A 22 -16.00 -11.00 -12.46
C SER A 22 -17.41 -10.63 -12.94
N ARG A 23 -18.45 -11.34 -12.46
CA ARG A 23 -19.86 -11.03 -12.78
C ARG A 23 -20.33 -9.66 -12.28
N TYR A 24 -19.63 -9.08 -11.30
CA TYR A 24 -19.95 -7.78 -10.73
C TYR A 24 -19.20 -6.62 -11.41
N THR A 25 -18.49 -6.87 -12.51
CA THR A 25 -17.81 -5.81 -13.26
C THR A 25 -18.80 -4.72 -13.69
N GLY A 26 -18.50 -3.47 -13.35
CA GLY A 26 -19.37 -2.31 -13.60
C GLY A 26 -20.43 -2.04 -12.53
N GLN A 27 -20.59 -2.92 -11.54
CA GLN A 27 -21.45 -2.71 -10.37
C GLN A 27 -20.59 -2.29 -9.18
N TYR A 28 -20.28 -0.99 -9.12
CA TYR A 28 -19.29 -0.40 -8.21
C TYR A 28 -19.61 -0.58 -6.73
N GLU A 29 -20.86 -0.87 -6.36
CA GLU A 29 -21.25 -1.19 -4.98
C GLU A 29 -20.61 -2.49 -4.46
N PHE A 30 -20.17 -3.39 -5.36
CA PHE A 30 -19.49 -4.64 -5.02
C PHE A 30 -17.97 -4.56 -5.11
N TYR A 31 -17.43 -3.36 -5.39
CA TYR A 31 -15.99 -3.17 -5.51
C TYR A 31 -15.38 -2.99 -4.11
N GLY A 32 -14.30 -3.72 -3.87
CA GLY A 32 -13.53 -3.63 -2.63
C GLY A 32 -12.03 -3.67 -2.90
N PRO A 33 -11.21 -3.41 -1.88
CA PRO A 33 -9.77 -3.56 -1.99
C PRO A 33 -9.39 -4.99 -2.39
N ASP A 34 -8.60 -5.14 -3.45
CA ASP A 34 -8.11 -6.45 -3.91
C ASP A 34 -6.71 -6.81 -3.36
N PHE A 35 -6.22 -5.99 -2.42
CA PHE A 35 -4.89 -6.06 -1.81
C PHE A 35 -3.71 -5.67 -2.73
N SER A 36 -3.98 -5.16 -3.92
CA SER A 36 -3.02 -4.38 -4.71
C SER A 36 -3.21 -2.88 -4.47
N PHE A 37 -2.23 -2.08 -4.90
CA PHE A 37 -2.22 -0.65 -4.69
C PHE A 37 -1.90 0.08 -5.99
N ASP A 38 -2.56 1.21 -6.19
CA ASP A 38 -2.22 2.14 -7.25
C ASP A 38 -1.60 3.40 -6.65
N GLY A 39 -0.92 4.17 -7.49
CA GLY A 39 -0.27 5.41 -7.11
C GLY A 39 -0.53 6.55 -8.09
N LEU A 40 -0.73 7.75 -7.55
CA LEU A 40 -0.62 8.99 -8.31
C LEU A 40 0.74 9.62 -8.03
N ILE A 41 1.60 9.69 -9.03
CA ILE A 41 2.94 10.29 -8.93
C ILE A 41 2.90 11.68 -9.57
N PHE A 42 3.39 12.68 -8.85
CA PHE A 42 3.47 14.03 -9.39
C PHE A 42 4.73 14.22 -10.25
N LYS A 43 4.57 14.32 -11.57
CA LYS A 43 5.64 14.53 -12.55
C LYS A 43 5.24 15.62 -13.53
N GLU A 44 6.18 16.52 -13.85
CA GLU A 44 5.99 17.56 -14.87
C GLU A 44 4.68 18.36 -14.68
N ASN A 45 4.37 18.67 -13.41
CA ASN A 45 3.19 19.43 -13.03
C ASN A 45 1.85 18.71 -13.30
N GLN A 46 1.87 17.38 -13.40
CA GLN A 46 0.71 16.51 -13.62
C GLN A 46 0.73 15.30 -12.67
N TRP A 47 -0.45 14.78 -12.35
CA TRP A 47 -0.59 13.52 -11.62
C TRP A 47 -0.68 12.36 -12.62
N VAL A 48 0.27 11.43 -12.53
CA VAL A 48 0.34 10.25 -13.38
C VAL A 48 -0.10 9.04 -12.58
N LEU A 49 -1.15 8.35 -13.05
CA LEU A 49 -1.57 7.07 -12.48
C LEU A 49 -0.56 5.99 -12.82
N VAL A 50 -0.15 5.23 -11.81
CA VAL A 50 0.71 4.05 -11.90
C VAL A 50 0.01 2.93 -11.16
N GLU A 51 -0.28 1.84 -11.87
CA GLU A 51 -0.93 0.67 -11.31
C GLU A 51 0.11 -0.30 -10.71
N ASP A 52 -0.34 -1.16 -9.78
CA ASP A 52 0.49 -2.19 -9.13
C ASP A 52 1.76 -1.64 -8.45
N VAL A 53 1.58 -0.55 -7.69
CA VAL A 53 2.64 0.05 -6.89
C VAL A 53 2.93 -0.84 -5.68
N LYS A 54 4.21 -1.18 -5.50
CA LYS A 54 4.67 -1.84 -4.28
C LYS A 54 4.93 -0.78 -3.21
N PRO A 55 4.13 -0.70 -2.14
CA PRO A 55 4.38 0.27 -1.08
C PRO A 55 5.75 -0.03 -0.46
N ASN A 56 6.66 0.94 -0.55
CA ASN A 56 7.97 0.85 0.06
C ASN A 56 7.78 0.95 1.58
N ARG A 57 7.48 -0.17 2.25
CA ARG A 57 7.54 -0.21 3.71
C ARG A 57 8.99 0.11 4.07
N PRO A 58 9.28 1.23 4.76
CA PRO A 58 10.60 1.40 5.32
C PRO A 58 10.89 0.13 6.12
N ALA A 59 12.03 -0.51 5.85
CA ALA A 59 12.45 -1.68 6.60
C ALA A 59 12.25 -1.32 8.07
N ARG A 60 11.35 -2.04 8.76
CA ARG A 60 11.18 -1.86 10.22
C ARG A 60 12.59 -1.95 10.75
N SER A 61 13.15 -0.82 11.22
CA SER A 61 14.43 -0.84 11.88
C SER A 61 14.20 -1.72 13.09
N GLY A 62 14.61 -2.99 12.96
CA GLY A 62 14.46 -3.96 14.01
C GLY A 62 15.28 -3.42 15.16
N LYS A 63 14.63 -2.82 16.16
CA LYS A 63 15.14 -2.94 17.51
C LYS A 63 15.23 -4.45 17.71
N LYS A 64 16.44 -5.00 17.60
CA LYS A 64 16.72 -6.38 17.99
C LYS A 64 16.19 -6.49 19.41
N ASP A 65 15.13 -7.25 19.61
CA ASP A 65 14.63 -7.59 20.93
C ASP A 65 15.79 -8.27 21.68
N ARG A 66 16.52 -7.51 22.49
CA ARG A 66 17.53 -8.05 23.41
C ARG A 66 16.76 -8.74 24.52
N ARG A 67 16.27 -9.97 24.27
CA ARG A 67 15.86 -10.86 25.35
C ARG A 67 17.13 -11.12 26.17
N PRO A 68 17.20 -10.73 27.46
CA PRO A 68 18.32 -11.14 28.28
C PRO A 68 18.30 -12.67 28.33
N SER A 69 19.42 -13.29 27.98
CA SER A 69 19.64 -14.71 28.19
C SER A 69 19.37 -15.00 29.66
N SER A 70 18.33 -15.78 29.94
CA SER A 70 18.13 -16.38 31.25
C SER A 70 19.40 -17.18 31.57
N ASN A 71 20.18 -16.71 32.54
CA ASN A 71 21.18 -17.54 33.18
C ASN A 71 20.45 -18.73 33.80
N LYS A 72 20.71 -19.92 33.26
CA LYS A 72 20.40 -21.16 33.95
C LYS A 72 21.30 -21.24 35.18
N LEU A 73 20.66 -21.41 36.34
CA LEU A 73 21.25 -21.93 37.56
C LEU A 73 21.79 -23.35 37.33
#